data_AF-A0A9N8YZS1-F1
#
_entry.id   AF-A0A9N8YZS1-F1
#
_cell.length_a   1.000
_cell.length_b   1.000
_cell.length_c   1.000
_cell.angle_alpha   90.00
_cell.angle_beta   90.00
_cell.angle_gamma   90.00
#
_symmetry.space_group_name_H-M   'P 1'
#
loop_
_entity.id
_entity.type
_entity.pdbx_description
1 polymer ?
#
loop_
_entity_poly.entity_id
_entity_poly.type
_entity_poly.pdbx_seq_one_letter_code
_entity_poly.pdbx_strand_id
1 'polypeptide(L)'
;MDFEKEIAHYLQTVNHSKWNVEDILRYLSENIEFSSESATEIEDHITQKLRMIADDPNALQAARRKAFKLFTSIKTIFERRPEIKQIFESQDLKYSENYSQNVETTVQEDHGPLCHESAQKSRETTPPPIPLATEVLLTTPHKRPLENENVQRFTDKLPLICAFGMTIQQLEETVGRQLAS
;
A
#
# COMPACT_ATOMS: atom_id res chain seq x y z
N MET A 1 2.57 15.80 7.29
CA MET A 1 1.75 15.24 6.19
C MET A 1 0.34 14.99 6.73
N ASP A 2 -0.68 14.82 5.89
CA ASP A 2 -2.08 14.67 6.35
C ASP A 2 -2.43 13.24 6.87
N PHE A 3 -1.48 12.58 7.55
CA PHE A 3 -1.65 11.22 8.09
C PHE A 3 -2.88 11.11 8.98
N GLU A 4 -3.07 12.07 9.87
CA GLU A 4 -4.19 12.08 10.82
C GLU A 4 -5.54 11.99 10.11
N LYS A 5 -5.69 12.73 9.00
CA LYS A 5 -6.92 12.80 8.21
C LYS A 5 -7.18 11.48 7.47
N GLU A 6 -6.16 10.95 6.81
CA GLU A 6 -6.28 9.71 6.04
C GLU A 6 -6.50 8.49 6.93
N ILE A 7 -5.83 8.41 8.09
CA ILE A 7 -6.07 7.36 9.09
C ILE A 7 -7.51 7.44 9.62
N ALA A 8 -7.99 8.65 9.94
CA ALA A 8 -9.37 8.84 10.39
C ALA A 8 -10.38 8.42 9.31
N HIS A 9 -10.12 8.77 8.05
CA HIS A 9 -10.97 8.39 6.92
C HIS A 9 -11.04 6.87 6.76
N TYR A 10 -9.90 6.16 6.80
CA TYR A 10 -9.88 4.69 6.75
C TYR A 10 -10.70 4.06 7.89
N LEU A 11 -10.50 4.52 9.13
CA LEU A 11 -11.19 3.96 10.30
C LEU A 11 -12.70 4.25 10.29
N GLN A 12 -13.16 5.32 9.63
CA GLN A 12 -14.57 5.63 9.50
C GLN A 12 -15.26 4.86 8.38
N THR A 13 -14.53 4.57 7.29
CA THR A 13 -15.09 3.94 6.09
C THR A 13 -15.01 2.42 6.12
N VAL A 14 -13.94 1.85 6.69
CA VAL A 14 -13.72 0.41 6.72
C VAL A 14 -14.39 -0.23 7.94
N ASN A 15 -15.05 -1.36 7.71
CA ASN A 15 -15.66 -2.13 8.80
C ASN A 15 -14.61 -2.55 9.84
N HIS A 16 -14.89 -2.28 11.12
CA HIS A 16 -14.00 -2.57 12.24
C HIS A 16 -13.52 -4.03 12.35
N SER A 17 -14.27 -5.00 11.83
CA SER A 17 -13.82 -6.40 11.76
C SER A 17 -12.52 -6.57 10.96
N LYS A 18 -12.31 -5.73 9.93
CA LYS A 18 -11.16 -5.78 9.01
C LYS A 18 -9.96 -4.96 9.47
N TRP A 19 -10.10 -4.09 10.47
CA TRP A 19 -8.99 -3.22 10.89
C TRP A 19 -7.76 -4.03 11.30
N ASN A 20 -6.61 -3.64 10.73
CA ASN A 20 -5.28 -4.07 11.12
C ASN A 20 -4.27 -3.01 10.62
N VAL A 21 -3.07 -3.00 11.20
CA VAL A 21 -2.06 -1.97 10.92
C VAL A 21 -1.53 -2.06 9.50
N GLU A 22 -1.38 -3.26 8.96
CA GLU A 22 -0.90 -3.48 7.59
C GLU A 22 -1.84 -2.85 6.56
N ASP A 23 -3.14 -3.10 6.67
CA ASP A 23 -4.13 -2.53 5.75
C ASP A 23 -4.27 -1.01 5.90
N ILE A 24 -4.10 -0.48 7.12
CA ILE A 24 -4.01 0.97 7.32
C ILE A 24 -2.82 1.52 6.54
N LEU A 25 -1.63 0.94 6.68
CA LEU A 25 -0.43 1.40 5.99
C LEU A 25 -0.51 1.21 4.48
N ARG A 26 -1.12 0.12 4.00
CA ARG A 26 -1.40 -0.09 2.58
C ARG A 26 -2.33 1.00 2.05
N TYR A 27 -3.40 1.30 2.77
CA TYR A 27 -4.28 2.42 2.43
C TYR A 27 -3.51 3.75 2.39
N LEU A 28 -2.67 4.05 3.39
CA LEU A 28 -1.87 5.28 3.36
C LEU A 28 -0.97 5.31 2.12
N SER A 29 -0.37 4.19 1.74
CA SER A 29 0.57 4.15 0.60
C SER A 29 -0.07 4.39 -0.76
N GLU A 30 -1.40 4.28 -0.83
CA GLU A 30 -2.19 4.57 -2.02
C GLU A 30 -2.68 6.01 -2.07
N ASN A 31 -2.71 6.71 -0.93
CA ASN A 31 -3.34 8.03 -0.79
C ASN A 31 -2.36 9.15 -0.44
N ILE A 32 -1.22 8.83 0.17
CA ILE A 32 -0.19 9.79 0.60
C ILE A 32 1.19 9.18 0.48
N GLU A 33 2.14 9.98 0.01
CA GLU A 33 3.55 9.61 -0.02
C GLU A 33 4.13 9.68 1.39
N PHE A 34 4.87 8.63 1.79
CA PHE A 34 5.57 8.58 3.06
C PHE A 34 6.82 7.72 2.96
N SER A 35 7.71 7.80 3.95
CA SER A 35 8.96 7.05 4.00
C SER A 35 9.18 6.46 5.40
N SER A 36 10.22 5.65 5.57
CA SER A 36 10.63 5.12 6.88
C SER A 36 10.93 6.22 7.91
N GLU A 37 11.31 7.43 7.48
CA GLU A 37 11.50 8.58 8.37
C GLU A 37 10.20 9.02 9.07
N SER A 38 9.06 8.83 8.41
CA SER A 38 7.73 9.15 8.94
C SER A 38 7.10 8.03 9.76
N ALA A 39 7.77 6.89 9.94
CA ALA A 39 7.20 5.72 10.60
C ALA A 39 6.70 6.01 12.02
N THR A 40 7.47 6.76 12.80
CA THR A 40 7.10 7.16 14.17
C THR A 40 5.87 8.07 14.19
N GLU A 41 5.79 9.03 13.26
CA GLU A 41 4.64 9.95 13.14
C GLU A 41 3.36 9.16 12.78
N ILE A 42 3.48 8.21 11.85
CA ILE A 42 2.37 7.34 11.47
C ILE A 42 1.95 6.45 12.65
N GLU A 43 2.91 5.83 13.36
CA GLU A 43 2.64 5.03 14.55
C GLU A 43 1.84 5.84 15.59
N ASP A 44 2.28 7.06 15.89
CA ASP A 44 1.67 7.95 16.86
C ASP A 44 0.22 8.31 16.45
N HIS A 45 0.00 8.68 15.18
CA HIS A 45 -1.34 9.03 14.71
C HIS A 45 -2.30 7.84 14.70
N ILE A 46 -1.84 6.64 14.28
CA ILE A 46 -2.68 5.43 14.36
C ILE A 46 -2.99 5.12 15.83
N THR A 47 -2.00 5.20 16.72
CA THR A 47 -2.18 4.99 18.17
C THR A 47 -3.21 5.93 18.74
N GLN A 48 -3.09 7.23 18.45
CA GLN A 48 -3.99 8.27 18.95
C GLN A 48 -5.42 8.03 18.47
N LYS A 49 -5.64 7.79 17.17
CA LYS A 49 -6.98 7.58 16.63
C LYS A 49 -7.65 6.32 17.17
N LEU A 50 -6.91 5.22 17.29
CA LEU A 50 -7.44 4.00 17.88
C LEU A 50 -7.74 4.16 19.38
N ARG A 51 -6.92 4.91 20.13
CA ARG A 51 -7.20 5.24 21.53
C ARG A 51 -8.49 6.04 21.66
N MET A 52 -8.66 7.08 20.85
CA MET A 52 -9.91 7.87 20.83
C MET A 52 -11.15 7.01 20.60
N ILE A 53 -11.08 6.05 19.65
CA ILE A 53 -12.19 5.13 19.38
C ILE A 53 -12.43 4.17 20.56
N ALA A 54 -11.38 3.67 21.19
CA ALA A 54 -11.52 2.75 22.32
C ALA A 54 -12.17 3.42 23.54
N ASP A 55 -11.84 4.70 23.77
CA ASP A 55 -12.34 5.49 24.88
C ASP A 55 -13.72 6.12 24.61
N ASP A 56 -14.14 6.20 23.34
CA ASP A 56 -15.45 6.76 22.97
C ASP A 56 -16.61 5.89 23.50
N PRO A 57 -17.47 6.42 24.40
CA PRO A 57 -18.63 5.69 24.90
C PRO A 57 -19.68 5.41 23.82
N ASN A 58 -19.73 6.19 22.75
CA ASN A 58 -20.71 6.07 21.67
C ASN A 58 -20.28 5.09 20.57
N ALA A 59 -19.01 4.70 20.54
CA ALA A 59 -18.52 3.73 19.57
C ALA A 59 -19.07 2.33 19.86
N LEU A 60 -19.34 1.56 18.80
CA LEU A 60 -19.78 0.17 18.91
C LEU A 60 -18.80 -0.64 19.75
N GLN A 61 -19.31 -1.43 20.72
CA GLN A 61 -18.45 -2.19 21.64
C GLN A 61 -17.42 -3.08 20.93
N ALA A 62 -17.81 -3.68 19.81
CA ALA A 62 -16.89 -4.49 18.99
C ALA A 62 -15.75 -3.65 18.38
N ALA A 63 -16.06 -2.46 17.87
CA ALA A 63 -15.07 -1.52 17.37
C ALA A 63 -14.14 -1.03 18.48
N ARG A 64 -14.68 -0.70 19.66
CA ARG A 64 -13.89 -0.30 20.84
C ARG A 64 -12.89 -1.38 21.25
N ARG A 65 -13.34 -2.63 21.38
CA ARG A 65 -12.48 -3.78 21.73
C ARG A 65 -11.39 -4.01 20.69
N LYS A 66 -11.75 -3.91 19.41
CA LYS A 66 -10.78 -4.04 18.31
C LYS A 66 -9.75 -2.92 18.34
N ALA A 67 -10.17 -1.67 18.50
CA ALA A 67 -9.30 -0.52 18.60
C ALA A 67 -8.34 -0.66 19.79
N PHE A 68 -8.87 -1.08 20.95
CA PHE A 68 -8.06 -1.35 22.14
C PHE A 68 -6.98 -2.39 21.88
N LYS A 69 -7.35 -3.53 21.29
CA LYS A 69 -6.39 -4.58 20.95
C LYS A 69 -5.32 -4.09 19.97
N LEU A 70 -5.69 -3.27 19.00
CA LEU A 70 -4.75 -2.75 18.01
C LEU A 70 -3.79 -1.74 18.64
N PHE A 71 -4.27 -0.70 19.33
CA PHE A 71 -3.37 0.32 19.89
C PHE A 71 -2.47 -0.23 21.00
N THR A 72 -2.90 -1.25 21.75
CA THR A 72 -2.04 -1.89 22.77
C THR A 72 -0.94 -2.76 22.16
N SER A 73 -1.13 -3.25 20.94
CA SER A 73 -0.14 -4.08 20.24
C SER A 73 0.64 -3.33 19.15
N ILE A 74 0.33 -2.05 18.91
CA ILE A 74 0.83 -1.30 17.75
C ILE A 74 2.35 -1.21 17.73
N LYS A 75 2.97 -0.83 18.85
CA LYS A 75 4.42 -0.77 18.98
C LYS A 75 5.09 -2.11 18.65
N THR A 76 4.54 -3.19 19.17
CA THR A 76 5.02 -4.55 18.86
C THR A 76 4.83 -4.90 17.38
N ILE A 77 3.75 -4.42 16.75
CA ILE A 77 3.50 -4.63 15.32
C ILE A 77 4.55 -3.88 14.48
N PHE A 78 4.78 -2.60 14.75
CA PHE A 78 5.79 -1.79 14.04
C PHE A 78 7.21 -2.35 14.22
N GLU A 79 7.55 -2.82 15.43
CA GLU A 79 8.90 -3.34 15.73
C GLU A 79 9.16 -4.76 15.19
N ARG A 80 8.16 -5.64 15.18
CA ARG A 80 8.38 -7.09 15.01
C ARG A 80 7.84 -7.69 13.72
N ARG A 81 6.92 -7.00 13.02
CA ARG A 81 6.29 -7.58 11.83
C ARG A 81 7.09 -7.26 10.57
N PRO A 82 7.63 -8.27 9.86
CA PRO A 82 8.40 -8.04 8.64
C PRO A 82 7.55 -7.41 7.53
N GLU A 83 6.25 -7.69 7.49
CA GLU A 83 5.33 -7.13 6.50
C GLU A 83 5.23 -5.61 6.62
N ILE A 84 5.28 -5.08 7.84
CA ILE A 84 5.27 -3.63 8.09
C ILE A 84 6.56 -3.00 7.57
N LYS A 85 7.70 -3.61 7.89
CA LYS A 85 9.01 -3.16 7.40
C LYS A 85 9.08 -3.14 5.87
N GLN A 86 8.56 -4.17 5.21
CA GLN A 86 8.49 -4.25 3.75
C GLN A 86 7.67 -3.13 3.12
N ILE A 87 6.59 -2.68 3.77
CA ILE A 87 5.80 -1.55 3.27
C ILE A 87 6.65 -0.28 3.24
N PHE A 88 7.36 0.02 4.33
CA PHE A 88 8.24 1.20 4.41
C PHE A 88 9.40 1.11 3.41
N GLU A 89 10.08 -0.04 3.32
CA GLU A 89 11.15 -0.26 2.34
C GLU A 89 10.65 -0.06 0.90
N SER A 90 9.43 -0.51 0.61
CA SER A 90 8.81 -0.31 -0.71
C SER A 90 8.49 1.17 -0.98
N GLN A 91 8.08 1.94 0.03
CA GLN A 91 7.86 3.38 -0.15
C GLN A 91 9.17 4.15 -0.31
N ASP A 92 10.22 3.78 0.43
CA ASP A 92 11.53 4.41 0.32
C ASP A 92 12.13 4.21 -1.08
N LEU A 93 11.96 3.02 -1.66
CA LEU A 93 12.35 2.74 -3.04
C LEU A 93 11.57 3.62 -4.03
N LYS A 94 10.24 3.70 -3.91
CA LYS A 94 9.42 4.59 -4.77
C LYS A 94 9.87 6.05 -4.67
N TYR A 95 10.18 6.51 -3.46
CA TYR A 95 10.73 7.85 -3.26
C TYR A 95 12.05 8.03 -4.00
N SER A 96 12.97 7.08 -3.87
CA SER A 96 14.28 7.13 -4.54
C SER A 96 14.19 7.10 -6.07
N GLU A 97 13.31 6.26 -6.63
CA GLU A 97 13.08 6.15 -8.08
C GLU A 97 12.50 7.44 -8.66
N ASN A 98 11.53 8.04 -7.98
CA ASN A 98 10.95 9.33 -8.36
C ASN A 98 12.00 10.45 -8.38
N TYR A 99 12.93 10.47 -7.43
CA TYR A 99 14.03 11.44 -7.44
C TYR A 99 14.98 11.21 -8.62
N SER A 100 15.32 9.96 -8.96
CA SER A 100 16.22 9.66 -10.09
C SER A 100 15.61 10.03 -11.45
N GLN A 101 14.32 9.77 -11.68
CA GLN A 101 13.64 10.15 -12.93
C GLN A 101 13.53 11.68 -13.12
N ASN A 102 13.34 12.42 -12.03
CA ASN A 102 13.23 13.88 -12.08
C ASN A 102 14.60 14.56 -12.33
N VAL A 103 15.71 13.96 -11.90
CA VAL A 103 17.05 14.49 -12.16
C VAL A 103 17.48 14.24 -13.60
N GLU A 104 17.18 13.08 -14.19
CA GLU A 104 17.50 12.79 -15.60
C GLU A 104 16.77 13.71 -16.59
N THR A 105 15.59 14.20 -16.23
CA THR A 105 14.81 15.13 -17.10
C THR A 105 15.34 16.56 -17.04
N THR A 106 16.16 16.92 -16.05
CA THR A 106 16.62 18.31 -15.83
C THR A 106 18.04 18.58 -16.37
N VAL A 107 18.78 17.57 -16.82
CA VAL A 107 20.19 17.72 -17.28
C VAL A 107 20.31 17.97 -18.79
N GLN A 108 19.21 18.26 -19.50
CA GLN A 108 19.24 18.51 -20.95
C GLN A 108 18.69 19.88 -21.38
N GLU A 109 19.09 20.96 -20.71
CA GLU A 109 19.07 22.32 -21.28
C GLU A 109 20.32 23.11 -20.82
N ASP A 110 21.50 22.77 -21.36
CA ASP A 110 22.64 23.69 -21.36
C ASP A 110 23.38 23.62 -22.69
N HIS A 111 22.98 24.50 -23.62
CA HIS A 111 23.83 24.96 -24.72
C HIS A 111 23.52 26.42 -25.04
N GLY A 112 24.21 27.33 -24.36
CA GLY A 112 24.73 28.58 -24.96
C GLY A 112 26.25 28.64 -24.69
N PRO A 113 27.09 29.39 -25.45
CA PRO A 113 26.78 30.76 -25.95
C PRO A 113 27.38 31.19 -27.34
N LEU A 114 26.83 32.30 -27.89
CA LEU A 114 27.39 33.34 -28.84
C LEU A 114 27.97 32.91 -30.22
N CYS A 115 27.92 33.63 -31.37
CA CYS A 115 27.33 34.88 -31.90
C CYS A 115 27.66 34.98 -33.44
N HIS A 116 27.09 36.00 -34.13
CA HIS A 116 27.23 36.44 -35.56
C HIS A 116 26.29 35.77 -36.59
N GLU A 117 25.64 36.43 -37.55
CA GLU A 117 25.40 37.84 -37.91
C GLU A 117 24.47 37.83 -39.14
N SER A 118 23.40 38.65 -39.16
CA SER A 118 22.86 39.43 -40.31
C SER A 118 21.35 39.69 -40.21
N ALA A 119 21.01 40.98 -40.33
CA ALA A 119 19.69 41.60 -40.40
C ALA A 119 18.88 41.14 -41.65
N GLN A 120 17.57 41.33 -41.87
CA GLN A 120 16.59 42.32 -41.39
C GLN A 120 15.16 41.92 -41.89
N LYS A 121 14.12 42.19 -41.09
CA LYS A 121 12.76 42.69 -41.45
C LYS A 121 11.72 41.76 -42.14
N SER A 122 10.62 41.43 -41.43
CA SER A 122 9.26 42.01 -41.62
C SER A 122 8.12 41.23 -40.90
N ARG A 123 7.43 41.95 -39.99
CA ARG A 123 6.00 41.95 -39.57
C ARG A 123 5.21 40.63 -39.30
N GLU A 124 4.82 40.50 -38.03
CA GLU A 124 3.49 40.16 -37.46
C GLU A 124 2.48 39.34 -38.29
N THR A 125 2.07 38.16 -37.79
CA THR A 125 0.65 37.72 -37.72
C THR A 125 0.47 36.59 -36.67
N THR A 126 -0.37 36.86 -35.65
CA THR A 126 -1.30 36.07 -34.77
C THR A 126 -1.25 34.51 -34.69
N PRO A 127 -1.56 33.86 -33.51
CA PRO A 127 -1.49 32.39 -33.31
C PRO A 127 -2.87 31.65 -33.47
N PRO A 128 -3.02 30.33 -33.17
CA PRO A 128 -3.23 29.19 -34.09
C PRO A 128 -4.66 28.60 -34.13
N PRO A 129 -4.96 27.57 -34.97
CA PRO A 129 -5.82 26.47 -34.49
C PRO A 129 -5.46 25.03 -34.94
N ILE A 130 -5.81 24.12 -34.04
CA ILE A 130 -5.72 22.65 -33.98
C ILE A 130 -6.46 21.93 -35.14
N PRO A 131 -5.97 20.77 -35.64
CA PRO A 131 -6.83 19.78 -36.31
C PRO A 131 -7.34 18.71 -35.33
N LEU A 132 -8.64 18.72 -35.13
CA LEU A 132 -9.45 17.72 -34.44
C LEU A 132 -9.55 16.44 -35.30
N ALA A 133 -9.08 15.31 -34.81
CA ALA A 133 -9.43 13.99 -35.36
C ALA A 133 -10.00 13.13 -34.23
N THR A 134 -11.32 12.92 -34.26
CA THR A 134 -12.10 12.18 -33.27
C THR A 134 -12.40 10.77 -33.80
N GLU A 135 -11.87 9.77 -33.08
CA GLU A 135 -12.39 8.40 -32.79
C GLU A 135 -12.68 7.45 -33.98
N VAL A 136 -12.66 6.10 -33.90
CA VAL A 136 -13.09 5.14 -32.86
C VAL A 136 -12.37 3.77 -33.06
N LEU A 137 -11.87 3.22 -31.95
CA LEU A 137 -11.67 1.80 -31.55
C LEU A 137 -11.45 0.70 -32.62
N LEU A 138 -10.21 0.20 -32.72
CA LEU A 138 -9.88 -1.09 -33.31
C LEU A 138 -10.01 -2.24 -32.27
N THR A 139 -11.04 -3.06 -32.44
CA THR A 139 -11.16 -4.52 -32.24
C THR A 139 -10.22 -5.27 -31.26
N THR A 140 -10.83 -5.79 -30.17
CA THR A 140 -10.62 -7.05 -29.40
C THR A 140 -9.21 -7.62 -29.15
N PRO A 141 -9.01 -8.21 -27.96
CA PRO A 141 -8.66 -9.63 -27.96
C PRO A 141 -9.36 -10.47 -26.88
N HIS A 142 -10.10 -11.47 -27.33
CA HIS A 142 -10.34 -12.70 -26.58
C HIS A 142 -9.01 -13.48 -26.50
N LYS A 143 -8.35 -13.55 -25.34
CA LYS A 143 -7.43 -14.64 -25.00
C LYS A 143 -7.49 -14.95 -23.51
N ARG A 144 -8.00 -16.15 -23.21
CA ARG A 144 -7.93 -16.81 -21.90
C ARG A 144 -6.46 -17.06 -21.53
N PRO A 145 -6.02 -16.84 -20.27
CA PRO A 145 -4.74 -17.37 -19.82
C PRO A 145 -4.90 -18.85 -19.42
N LEU A 146 -4.34 -19.69 -20.30
CA LEU A 146 -3.52 -20.87 -20.03
C LEU A 146 -3.60 -21.46 -18.60
N GLU A 147 -4.30 -22.59 -18.48
CA GLU A 147 -4.05 -23.57 -17.42
C GLU A 147 -2.56 -23.97 -17.50
N ASN A 148 -1.80 -23.64 -16.45
CA ASN A 148 -0.47 -24.20 -16.26
C ASN A 148 -0.51 -25.12 -15.06
N GLU A 149 -0.55 -26.41 -15.38
CA GLU A 149 -0.12 -27.53 -14.56
C GLU A 149 1.17 -27.17 -13.81
N ASN A 150 1.07 -26.95 -12.49
CA ASN A 150 2.17 -27.15 -11.53
C ASN A 150 1.67 -27.13 -10.08
N VAL A 151 0.50 -27.71 -9.79
CA VAL A 151 0.02 -27.91 -8.40
C VAL A 151 0.59 -29.21 -7.79
N GLN A 152 1.52 -29.88 -8.47
CA GLN A 152 1.93 -31.22 -8.11
C GLN A 152 3.40 -31.26 -7.70
N ARG A 153 3.72 -30.64 -6.54
CA ARG A 153 5.01 -30.85 -5.86
C ARG A 153 5.12 -30.34 -4.41
N PHE A 154 4.01 -30.16 -3.69
CA PHE A 154 4.05 -29.78 -2.26
C PHE A 154 3.21 -30.70 -1.37
N THR A 155 3.13 -31.99 -1.69
CA THR A 155 2.23 -32.91 -0.98
C THR A 155 2.94 -34.14 -0.42
N ASP A 156 4.18 -34.02 0.06
CA ASP A 156 4.85 -35.20 0.65
C ASP A 156 5.53 -35.01 2.02
N LYS A 157 5.63 -33.81 2.61
CA LYS A 157 6.30 -33.66 3.94
C LYS A 157 5.79 -32.54 4.84
N LEU A 158 4.49 -32.26 4.86
CA LEU A 158 3.90 -31.36 5.86
C LEU A 158 2.68 -32.02 6.49
N PRO A 159 2.68 -32.32 7.80
CA PRO A 159 1.46 -32.72 8.49
C PRO A 159 0.46 -31.56 8.37
N LEU A 160 -0.61 -31.83 7.62
CA LEU A 160 -1.69 -30.90 7.31
C LEU A 160 -2.52 -30.68 8.58
N ILE A 161 -2.03 -29.90 9.53
CA ILE A 161 -2.83 -29.49 10.69
C ILE A 161 -3.28 -28.06 10.46
N CYS A 162 -4.38 -27.91 9.72
CA CYS A 162 -5.20 -26.70 9.74
C CYS A 162 -6.62 -27.00 9.25
N ALA A 163 -7.55 -27.19 10.19
CA ALA A 163 -8.98 -27.03 9.92
C ALA A 163 -9.80 -26.59 11.15
N PHE A 164 -9.33 -26.78 12.39
CA PHE A 164 -10.17 -26.50 13.58
C PHE A 164 -9.63 -25.48 14.58
N GLY A 165 -8.48 -24.84 14.33
CA GLY A 165 -7.89 -23.92 15.32
C GLY A 165 -7.58 -24.58 16.66
N MET A 166 -7.49 -25.92 16.68
CA MET A 166 -7.13 -26.73 17.83
C MET A 166 -5.63 -26.99 17.83
N THR A 167 -5.02 -27.00 19.01
CA THR A 167 -3.63 -27.43 19.18
C THR A 167 -3.52 -28.95 19.09
N ILE A 168 -2.32 -29.47 18.85
CA ILE A 168 -2.05 -30.92 18.77
C ILE A 168 -2.54 -31.65 20.03
N GLN A 169 -2.34 -31.08 21.22
CA GLN A 169 -2.85 -31.63 22.47
C GLN A 169 -4.38 -31.73 22.50
N GLN A 170 -5.09 -30.71 22.01
CA GLN A 170 -6.56 -30.72 21.95
C GLN A 170 -7.09 -31.75 20.96
N LEU A 171 -6.36 -31.98 19.86
CA LEU A 171 -6.70 -33.01 18.88
C LEU A 171 -6.49 -34.42 19.47
N GLU A 172 -5.40 -34.64 20.19
CA GLU A 172 -5.10 -35.91 20.88
C GLU A 172 -6.13 -36.26 21.95
N GLU A 173 -6.64 -35.26 22.69
CA GLU A 173 -7.73 -35.45 23.66
C GLU A 173 -9.06 -35.79 22.98
N THR A 174 -9.33 -35.21 21.80
CA THR A 174 -10.63 -35.35 21.13
C THR A 174 -10.76 -36.64 20.34
N VAL A 175 -9.69 -37.10 19.68
CA VAL A 175 -9.73 -38.23 18.73
C VAL A 175 -9.01 -39.47 19.27
N GLY A 176 -8.23 -39.32 20.34
CA GLY A 176 -7.43 -40.38 20.94
C GLY A 176 -6.11 -40.62 20.19
N ARG A 177 -5.07 -40.97 20.95
CA ARG A 177 -3.65 -41.01 20.52
C ARG A 177 -3.30 -41.90 19.32
N GLN A 178 -4.22 -42.71 18.80
CA GLN A 178 -3.94 -43.66 17.72
C GLN A 178 -4.14 -43.10 16.30
N LEU A 179 -4.68 -41.88 16.15
CA LEU A 179 -4.92 -41.27 14.83
C LEU A 179 -4.11 -39.98 14.58
N ALA A 180 -3.18 -39.64 15.49
CA ALA A 180 -2.40 -38.39 15.44
C ALA A 180 -0.92 -38.59 15.04
N SER A 181 -0.51 -39.79 14.62
CA SER A 181 0.87 -40.12 14.19
C SER A 181 1.03 -40.14 12.69
#